data_AF-A0A429BQI0-F1
#
_entry.id   AF-A0A429BQI0-F1
#
_cell.length_a   1.000
_cell.length_b   1.000
_cell.length_c   1.000
_cell.angle_alpha   90.00
_cell.angle_beta   90.00
_cell.angle_gamma   90.00
#
_symmetry.space_group_name_H-M   'P 1'
#
loop_
_entity.id
_entity.type
_entity.pdbx_description
1 polymer ?
#
loop_
_entity_poly.entity_id
_entity_poly.type
_entity_poly.pdbx_seq_one_letter_code
_entity_poly.pdbx_strand_id
1 'polypeptide(L)'
;MSRAEDPAPMPTGWPPTRYQAVRRAMKVFRLADHLLRHGLAYTPADATDELIHTAAQQTGQNTPSETTCALVRASLALLLSPIKGDASGRVMRIDITIGDHPTA
;
A
#
# COMPACT_ATOMS: atom_id res chain seq x y z
N MET A 1 15.80 -9.00 -21.89
CA MET A 1 15.32 -9.22 -20.51
C MET A 1 15.36 -7.87 -19.84
N SER A 2 14.19 -7.27 -19.61
CA SER A 2 14.02 -5.83 -19.40
C SER A 2 14.77 -5.32 -18.17
N ARG A 3 15.70 -4.41 -18.46
CA ARG A 3 16.42 -3.54 -17.52
C ARG A 3 15.44 -2.91 -16.55
N ALA A 4 15.80 -2.98 -15.26
CA ALA A 4 15.13 -2.26 -14.17
C ALA A 4 14.72 -0.86 -14.64
N GLU A 5 13.46 -0.51 -14.44
CA GLU A 5 12.98 0.86 -14.64
C GLU A 5 13.94 1.80 -13.90
N ASP A 6 14.75 2.55 -14.66
CA ASP A 6 15.63 3.58 -14.14
C ASP A 6 14.78 4.46 -13.21
N PRO A 7 15.19 4.73 -11.96
CA PRO A 7 14.36 5.50 -11.04
C PRO A 7 14.16 6.86 -11.68
N ALA A 8 12.96 7.10 -12.21
CA ALA A 8 12.60 8.37 -12.81
C ALA A 8 13.04 9.48 -11.83
N PRO A 9 13.81 10.48 -12.30
CA PRO A 9 14.32 11.51 -11.42
C PRO A 9 13.11 12.13 -10.73
N MET A 10 13.13 12.04 -9.41
CA MET A 10 12.03 12.53 -8.59
C MET A 10 11.80 14.02 -8.91
N PRO A 11 10.54 14.45 -9.08
CA PRO A 11 10.23 15.82 -9.46
C PRO A 11 10.81 16.78 -8.41
N THR A 12 11.87 17.47 -8.76
CA THR A 12 12.66 18.32 -7.85
C THR A 12 11.78 19.33 -7.14
N GLY A 13 11.92 19.46 -5.81
CA GLY A 13 11.23 20.49 -5.01
C GLY A 13 10.46 20.01 -3.79
N TRP A 14 10.34 18.70 -3.54
CA TRP A 14 9.64 18.18 -2.36
C TRP A 14 10.59 17.85 -1.21
N PRO A 15 10.15 18.00 0.07
CA PRO A 15 10.96 17.57 1.21
C PRO A 15 11.13 16.05 1.21
N PRO A 16 12.26 15.53 1.75
CA PRO A 16 12.61 14.10 1.73
C PRO A 16 11.53 13.20 2.33
N THR A 17 10.85 13.66 3.38
CA THR A 17 9.75 12.95 4.05
C THR A 17 8.60 12.64 3.11
N ARG A 18 8.28 13.57 2.20
CA ARG A 18 7.20 13.41 1.22
C ARG A 18 7.54 12.32 0.20
N TYR A 19 8.80 12.19 -0.20
CA TYR A 19 9.23 11.10 -1.07
C TYR A 19 9.18 9.74 -0.39
N GLN A 20 9.55 9.67 0.89
CA GLN A 20 9.46 8.44 1.66
C GLN A 20 8.01 7.99 1.80
N ALA A 21 7.09 8.92 2.07
CA ALA A 21 5.66 8.64 2.12
C ALA A 21 5.13 8.12 0.78
N VAL A 22 5.49 8.75 -0.34
CA VAL A 22 5.09 8.30 -1.69
C VAL A 22 5.67 6.91 -2.01
N ARG A 23 6.95 6.67 -1.73
CA ARG A 23 7.57 5.34 -1.95
C ARG A 23 6.89 4.27 -1.11
N ARG A 24 6.56 4.58 0.16
CA ARG A 24 5.84 3.66 1.05
C ARG A 24 4.43 3.40 0.53
N ALA A 25 3.69 4.42 0.10
CA ALA A 25 2.36 4.25 -0.48
C ALA A 25 2.38 3.40 -1.76
N MET A 26 3.34 3.62 -2.65
CA MET A 26 3.53 2.80 -3.85
C MET A 26 3.89 1.35 -3.50
N LYS A 27 4.72 1.14 -2.47
CA LYS A 27 5.06 -0.19 -1.95
C LYS A 27 3.79 -0.93 -1.49
N VAL A 28 2.99 -0.26 -0.67
CA VAL A 28 1.73 -0.77 -0.11
C VAL A 28 0.74 -1.12 -1.21
N PHE A 29 0.52 -0.21 -2.17
CA PHE A 29 -0.44 -0.42 -3.24
C PHE A 29 -0.06 -1.60 -4.15
N ARG A 30 1.22 -1.73 -4.50
CA ARG A 30 1.72 -2.86 -5.30
C ARG A 30 1.47 -4.20 -4.62
N LEU A 31 1.67 -4.26 -3.29
CA LEU A 31 1.40 -5.49 -2.54
C LEU A 31 -0.11 -5.77 -2.48
N ALA A 32 -0.94 -4.77 -2.23
CA ALA A 32 -2.40 -4.95 -2.19
C ALA A 32 -2.96 -5.43 -3.53
N ASP A 33 -2.56 -4.81 -4.65
CA ASP A 33 -2.95 -5.23 -5.99
C ASP A 33 -2.50 -6.66 -6.29
N HIS A 34 -1.27 -7.02 -5.93
CA HIS A 34 -0.75 -8.39 -6.12
C HIS A 34 -1.52 -9.43 -5.30
N LEU A 35 -1.80 -9.15 -4.02
CA LEU A 35 -2.59 -10.04 -3.16
C LEU A 35 -3.97 -10.33 -3.76
N LEU A 36 -4.63 -9.29 -4.30
CA LEU A 36 -5.94 -9.40 -4.93
C LEU A 36 -5.88 -10.16 -6.27
N ARG A 37 -4.93 -9.81 -7.15
CA ARG A 37 -4.81 -10.42 -8.49
C ARG A 37 -4.45 -11.90 -8.43
N HIS A 38 -3.64 -12.29 -7.46
CA HIS A 38 -3.18 -13.67 -7.29
C HIS A 38 -4.03 -14.48 -6.30
N GLY A 39 -5.08 -13.87 -5.75
CA GLY A 39 -6.02 -14.53 -4.85
C GLY A 39 -5.39 -15.00 -3.53
N LEU A 40 -4.32 -14.34 -3.09
CA LEU A 40 -3.64 -14.65 -1.83
C LEU A 40 -4.46 -14.16 -0.63
N ALA A 41 -5.13 -13.01 -0.75
CA ALA A 41 -6.05 -12.49 0.26
C ALA A 41 -7.13 -11.62 -0.38
N TYR A 42 -8.38 -11.82 0.04
CA TYR A 42 -9.54 -11.04 -0.43
C TYR A 42 -10.17 -10.17 0.66
N THR A 43 -9.68 -10.25 1.89
CA THR A 43 -10.09 -9.36 2.97
C THR A 43 -8.87 -8.92 3.78
N PRO A 44 -8.96 -7.79 4.52
CA PRO A 44 -7.88 -7.37 5.42
C PRO A 44 -7.55 -8.40 6.52
N ALA A 45 -8.54 -9.19 6.95
CA ALA A 45 -8.38 -10.21 7.98
C ALA A 45 -7.62 -11.44 7.44
N ASP A 46 -7.82 -11.77 6.16
CA ASP A 46 -7.13 -12.89 5.50
C ASP A 46 -5.67 -12.53 5.15
N ALA A 47 -5.34 -11.25 5.06
CA ALA A 47 -3.99 -10.77 4.75
C ALA A 47 -3.04 -10.91 5.96
N THR A 48 -2.64 -12.14 6.27
CA THR A 48 -1.62 -12.43 7.29
C THR A 48 -0.26 -11.86 6.90
N ASP A 49 0.62 -11.62 7.88
CA ASP A 49 1.97 -11.12 7.58
C ASP A 49 2.69 -12.08 6.62
N GLU A 50 2.60 -13.40 6.85
CA GLU A 50 3.19 -14.43 6.01
C GLU A 50 2.80 -14.28 4.53
N LEU A 51 1.51 -14.08 4.24
CA LEU A 51 1.03 -13.87 2.87
C LEU A 51 1.54 -12.56 2.27
N ILE A 52 1.62 -11.49 3.08
CA ILE A 52 2.20 -10.21 2.64
C ILE A 52 3.70 -10.36 2.35
N HIS A 53 4.43 -11.14 3.14
CA HIS A 53 5.83 -11.48 2.90
C HIS A 53 6.01 -12.31 1.62
N THR A 54 5.15 -13.30 1.38
CA THR A 54 5.13 -14.07 0.12
C THR A 54 4.86 -13.16 -1.07
N ALA A 55 3.88 -12.27 -0.99
CA ALA A 55 3.60 -11.29 -2.04
C ALA A 55 4.79 -10.35 -2.28
N ALA A 56 5.50 -9.94 -1.23
CA ALA A 56 6.72 -9.13 -1.36
C ALA A 56 7.83 -9.89 -2.08
N GLN A 57 8.05 -11.16 -1.77
CA GLN A 57 9.01 -12.00 -2.48
C GLN A 57 8.65 -12.17 -3.96
N GLN A 58 7.37 -12.45 -4.26
CA GLN A 58 6.88 -12.63 -5.64
C GLN A 58 6.98 -11.35 -6.48
N THR A 59 6.84 -10.19 -5.87
CA THR A 59 6.96 -8.87 -6.53
C THR A 59 8.40 -8.34 -6.54
N GLY A 60 9.37 -9.07 -5.99
CA GLY A 60 10.76 -8.64 -5.90
C GLY A 60 10.99 -7.46 -4.94
N GLN A 61 10.10 -7.25 -3.98
CA GLN A 61 10.20 -6.17 -2.99
C GLN A 61 10.96 -6.63 -1.75
N ASN A 62 11.70 -5.69 -1.13
CA ASN A 62 12.31 -5.93 0.18
C ASN A 62 11.24 -6.30 1.22
N THR A 63 11.62 -7.16 2.16
CA THR A 63 10.81 -7.61 3.29
C THR A 63 10.02 -6.44 3.91
N PRO A 64 8.67 -6.53 3.96
CA PRO A 64 7.83 -5.50 4.56
C PRO A 64 8.06 -5.43 6.07
N SER A 65 7.97 -4.21 6.63
CA SER A 65 7.91 -4.01 8.08
C SER A 65 6.49 -4.22 8.59
N GLU A 66 6.31 -4.39 9.90
CA GLU A 66 5.00 -4.49 10.54
C GLU A 66 4.09 -3.30 10.18
N THR A 67 4.62 -2.07 10.19
CA THR A 67 3.88 -0.88 9.73
C THR A 67 3.45 -0.98 8.28
N THR A 68 4.28 -1.59 7.42
CA THR A 68 3.93 -1.80 6.01
C THR A 68 2.80 -2.82 5.89
N CYS A 69 2.83 -3.91 6.66
CA CYS A 69 1.77 -4.91 6.68
C CYS A 69 0.43 -4.30 7.14
N ALA A 70 0.44 -3.47 8.20
CA ALA A 70 -0.73 -2.74 8.65
C ALA A 70 -1.30 -1.82 7.55
N LEU A 71 -0.44 -1.11 6.82
CA LEU A 71 -0.87 -0.26 5.71
C LEU A 71 -1.43 -1.06 4.54
N VAL A 72 -0.90 -2.26 4.25
CA VAL A 72 -1.47 -3.16 3.22
C VAL A 72 -2.88 -3.56 3.59
N ARG A 73 -3.13 -3.94 4.85
CA ARG A 73 -4.48 -4.26 5.35
C ARG A 73 -5.42 -3.07 5.23
N ALA A 74 -4.97 -1.88 5.60
CA ALA A 74 -5.75 -0.65 5.44
C ALA A 74 -6.07 -0.35 3.96
N SER A 75 -5.11 -0.56 3.06
CA SER A 75 -5.34 -0.40 1.61
C SER A 75 -6.31 -1.44 1.06
N LEU A 76 -6.26 -2.69 1.49
CA LEU A 76 -7.25 -3.70 1.12
C LEU A 76 -8.66 -3.29 1.59
N ALA A 77 -8.76 -2.77 2.82
CA ALA A 77 -10.03 -2.26 3.33
C ALA A 77 -10.54 -1.09 2.48
N LEU A 78 -9.67 -0.19 2.02
CA LEU A 78 -10.04 0.92 1.14
C LEU A 78 -10.52 0.45 -0.23
N LEU A 79 -9.82 -0.49 -0.86
CA LEU A 79 -10.14 -0.98 -2.20
C LEU A 79 -11.40 -1.85 -2.24
N LEU A 80 -11.65 -2.59 -1.16
CA LEU A 80 -12.77 -3.52 -1.04
C LEU A 80 -13.94 -2.94 -0.26
N SER A 81 -13.79 -1.72 0.26
CA SER A 81 -14.94 -0.98 0.78
C SER A 81 -15.97 -0.95 -0.33
N PRO A 82 -17.23 -1.38 -0.08
CA PRO A 82 -18.26 -1.15 -1.07
C PRO A 82 -18.23 0.35 -1.34
N ILE A 83 -18.25 0.75 -2.62
CA ILE A 83 -18.65 2.10 -2.98
C ILE A 83 -20.14 2.19 -2.61
N LYS A 84 -20.43 2.22 -1.31
CA LYS A 84 -21.72 2.51 -0.76
C LYS A 84 -21.80 4.01 -0.87
N GLY A 85 -22.14 4.47 -2.08
CA GLY A 85 -22.89 5.70 -2.18
C GLY A 85 -24.02 5.54 -1.17
N ASP A 86 -24.04 6.38 -0.15
CA ASP A 86 -25.29 6.61 0.54
C ASP A 86 -26.31 7.05 -0.52
N ALA A 87 -27.61 6.94 -0.24
CA ALA A 87 -28.64 7.42 -1.15
C ALA A 87 -28.52 8.93 -1.50
N SER A 88 -27.50 9.63 -0.96
CA SER A 88 -27.15 11.03 -1.21
C SER A 88 -25.94 11.21 -2.16
N GLY A 89 -25.26 10.15 -2.61
CA GLY A 89 -24.15 10.24 -3.57
C GLY A 89 -22.88 10.94 -3.05
N ARG A 90 -22.67 11.02 -1.73
CA ARG A 90 -21.46 11.67 -1.19
C ARG A 90 -20.31 10.68 -1.06
N VAL A 91 -19.23 10.91 -1.82
CA VAL A 91 -17.95 10.22 -1.62
C VAL A 91 -17.34 10.73 -0.32
N MET A 92 -17.23 9.88 0.69
CA MET A 92 -16.54 10.23 1.93
C MET A 92 -15.04 10.32 1.66
N ARG A 93 -14.47 11.52 1.85
CA ARG A 93 -13.02 11.72 1.79
C ARG A 93 -12.42 11.10 3.05
N ILE A 94 -11.75 9.96 2.90
CA ILE A 94 -11.01 9.33 4.00
C ILE A 94 -9.66 10.05 4.07
N ASP A 95 -9.50 10.96 5.03
CA ASP A 95 -8.22 11.60 5.32
C ASP A 95 -7.32 10.62 6.08
N ILE A 96 -6.49 9.87 5.35
CA ILE A 96 -5.48 9.00 5.96
C ILE A 96 -4.31 9.88 6.41
N THR A 97 -4.23 10.14 7.71
CA THR A 97 -3.04 10.72 8.31
C THR A 97 -1.96 9.65 8.31
N ILE A 98 -1.02 9.72 7.37
CA ILE A 98 0.23 8.96 7.42
C ILE A 98 1.09 9.60 8.51
N GLY A 99 0.77 9.30 9.76
CA GLY A 99 1.57 9.71 10.91
C GLY A 99 2.82 8.83 10.97
N ASP A 100 4.00 9.43 10.85
CA ASP A 100 5.23 8.82 11.35
C ASP A 100 5.04 8.66 12.87
N HIS A 101 5.00 7.42 13.34
CA HIS A 101 5.09 7.14 14.76
C HIS A 101 6.56 7.33 15.15
N PRO A 102 6.90 8.29 16.04
CA PRO A 102 8.27 8.40 16.51
C PRO A 102 8.57 7.16 17.34
N THR A 103 9.44 6.29 16.82
CA THR A 103 10.17 5.31 17.65
C THR A 103 11.01 6.11 18.65
N ALA A 104 10.58 6.10 19.91
CA ALA A 104 11.40 6.47 21.07
C ALA A 104 12.51 5.44 21.28
#